data_AF-A0A832DFI1-F1
#
_entry.id   AF-A0A832DFI1-F1
#
_cell.length_a   1.000
_cell.length_b   1.000
_cell.length_c   1.000
_cell.angle_alpha   90.00
_cell.angle_beta   90.00
_cell.angle_gamma   90.00
#
_symmetry.space_group_name_H-M   'P 1'
#
loop_
_entity.id
_entity.type
_entity.pdbx_description
1 polymer ?
#
loop_
_entity_poly.entity_id
_entity_poly.type
_entity_poly.pdbx_seq_one_letter_code
_entity_poly.pdbx_strand_id
1 'polypeptide(L)' 'MPNDVKIRLLRQEDQYGYYLLPFKPDNPARPAKVAVKRGRQLYVGEAWVDYVDGHWAVELPYTDEEVELIYLE' A
#
# COMPACT_ATOMS: atom_id res chain seq x y z
N MET A 1 0.47 -11.04 16.76
CA MET A 1 1.11 -9.76 16.38
C MET A 1 0.76 -9.55 14.91
N PRO A 2 0.29 -8.37 14.47
CA PRO A 2 0.32 -8.10 13.03
C PRO A 2 1.79 -8.16 12.62
N ASN A 3 2.12 -8.98 11.63
CA ASN A 3 3.46 -8.99 11.08
C ASN A 3 3.52 -7.83 10.10
N ASP A 4 4.25 -6.77 10.46
CA ASP A 4 4.51 -5.66 9.53
C ASP A 4 5.30 -6.21 8.33
N VAL A 5 4.82 -5.96 7.11
CA VAL A 5 5.47 -6.44 5.87
C VAL A 5 5.98 -5.26 5.07
N LYS A 6 7.28 -5.26 4.72
CA LYS A 6 7.84 -4.27 3.81
C LYS A 6 7.24 -4.44 2.41
N ILE A 7 6.68 -3.36 1.88
CA ILE A 7 6.12 -3.30 0.53
C ILE A 7 6.99 -2.38 -0.32
N ARG A 8 7.33 -2.81 -1.53
CA ARG A 8 8.18 -2.05 -2.45
C ARG A 8 7.34 -1.17 -3.37
N LEU A 9 7.86 0.01 -3.69
CA LEU A 9 7.31 0.84 -4.75
C LEU A 9 7.43 0.11 -6.10
N LEU A 10 6.32 -0.01 -6.83
CA LEU A 10 6.28 -0.56 -8.18
C LEU A 10 6.29 0.56 -9.23
N ARG A 11 5.48 1.58 -9.00
CA ARG A 11 5.25 2.69 -9.92
C ARG A 11 4.97 3.97 -9.13
N GLN A 12 5.44 5.09 -9.65
CA GLN A 12 5.11 6.41 -9.16
C GLN A 12 4.31 7.15 -10.23
N GLU A 13 3.21 7.79 -9.83
CA GLU A 13 2.43 8.71 -10.65
C GLU A 13 2.09 9.97 -9.88
N ASP A 14 2.49 11.13 -10.39
CA ASP A 14 2.27 12.44 -9.77
C ASP A 14 2.63 12.47 -8.28
N GLN A 15 1.62 12.45 -7.40
CA GLN A 15 1.73 12.52 -5.94
C GLN A 15 1.52 11.16 -5.23
N TYR A 16 1.37 10.08 -6.00
CA TYR A 16 1.03 8.75 -5.51
C TYR A 16 2.09 7.72 -5.89
N GLY A 17 2.28 6.76 -4.98
CA GLY A 17 3.07 5.57 -5.20
C GLY A 17 2.20 4.33 -5.13
N TYR A 18 2.40 3.42 -6.08
CA TYR A 18 1.78 2.11 -6.12
C TYR A 18 2.73 1.09 -5.50
N TYR A 19 2.36 0.54 -4.34
CA TYR A 19 3.22 -0.35 -3.58
C TYR A 19 2.75 -1.80 -3.68
N LEU A 20 3.68 -2.71 -3.99
CA LEU A 20 3.38 -4.13 -4.19
C LEU A 20 2.77 -4.75 -2.93
N LEU A 21 1.54 -5.25 -3.07
CA LEU A 21 0.94 -6.08 -2.03
C LEU A 21 1.49 -7.51 -2.10
N PRO A 22 1.83 -8.12 -0.95
CA PRO A 22 2.33 -9.49 -0.89
C PRO A 22 1.21 -10.54 -1.05
N PHE A 23 -0.05 -10.11 -1.16
CA PHE A 23 -1.22 -10.95 -1.32
C PHE A 23 -2.26 -10.27 -2.23
N LYS A 24 -3.22 -11.06 -2.71
CA LYS A 24 -4.39 -10.56 -3.44
C LYS A 24 -5.36 -9.91 -2.44
N PRO A 25 -5.83 -8.67 -2.67
CA PRO A 25 -6.83 -8.01 -1.82
C PRO A 25 -8.20 -8.69 -1.94
N ASP A 26 -9.01 -8.58 -0.88
CA ASP A 26 -10.33 -9.22 -0.82
C ASP A 26 -11.35 -8.57 -1.76
N ASN A 27 -11.38 -7.24 -1.84
CA ASN A 27 -12.32 -6.51 -2.70
C ASN A 27 -11.72 -5.20 -3.27
N PRO A 28 -11.17 -5.21 -4.50
CA PRO A 28 -10.59 -4.02 -5.12
C PRO A 28 -11.63 -3.02 -5.68
N ALA A 29 -12.92 -3.32 -5.64
CA ALA A 29 -13.96 -2.43 -6.18
C ALA A 29 -14.31 -1.24 -5.24
N ARG A 30 -13.62 -1.13 -4.09
CA ARG A 30 -13.79 -0.07 -3.09
C ARG A 30 -12.45 0.25 -2.43
N PRO A 31 -12.28 1.43 -1.81
CA PRO A 31 -11.10 1.71 -1.01
C PRO A 31 -10.95 0.69 0.13
N ALA A 32 -9.73 0.23 0.35
CA ALA A 32 -9.36 -0.62 1.47
C ALA A 32 -8.99 0.24 2.68
N LYS A 33 -9.29 -0.26 3.88
CA LYS A 33 -8.71 0.35 5.09
C LYS A 33 -7.26 -0.08 5.19
N VAL A 34 -6.36 0.87 5.35
CA VAL A 34 -4.93 0.62 5.39
C VAL A 34 -4.30 1.26 6.62
N ALA A 35 -3.34 0.56 7.22
CA ALA A 35 -2.36 1.16 8.11
C ALA A 35 -0.96 0.89 7.56
N VAL A 36 -0.19 1.95 7.34
CA VAL A 36 1.20 1.86 6.88
C VAL A 36 2.11 2.68 7.77
N LYS A 37 3.35 2.21 7.92
CA LYS A 37 4.41 2.90 8.63
C LYS A 37 5.52 3.26 7.68
N ARG A 38 5.95 4.51 7.78
CA ARG A 38 7.04 5.11 7.01
C ARG A 38 8.02 5.74 7.98
N GLY A 39 9.15 5.07 8.23
CA GLY A 39 10.09 5.45 9.29
C GLY A 39 9.41 5.54 10.66
N ARG A 40 9.21 6.76 11.18
CA ARG A 40 8.53 7.03 12.46
C ARG A 40 7.07 7.48 12.32
N GLN A 41 6.57 7.64 11.10
CA GLN A 41 5.21 8.09 10.82
C GLN A 41 4.30 6.89 10.61
N LEU A 42 3.14 6.91 11.28
CA LEU A 42 2.05 5.97 11.07
C LEU A 42 0.94 6.70 10.30
N TYR A 43 0.52 6.13 9.18
CA TYR A 43 -0.67 6.53 8.45
C TYR A 43 -1.75 5.47 8.65
N VAL A 44 -2.96 5.93 8.95
CA VAL A 44 -4.16 5.10 9.03
C VAL A 44 -5.24 5.82 8.24
N GLY A 45 -5.81 5.15 7.25
CA GLY A 45 -6.80 5.75 6.36
C GLY A 45 -7.37 4.78 5.36
N GLU A 46 -7.96 5.31 4.30
CA GLU A 46 -8.42 4.54 3.15
C GLU A 46 -7.44 4.72 1.98
N ALA A 47 -7.29 3.68 1.18
CA ALA A 47 -6.44 3.66 -0.02
C ALA A 47 -7.07 2.80 -1.11
N TRP A 48 -6.89 3.19 -2.37
CA TRP A 48 -7.28 2.35 -3.49
C TRP A 48 -6.30 1.19 -3.66
N VAL A 49 -6.82 0.09 -4.19
CA VAL A 49 -6.01 -1.09 -4.52
C VAL A 49 -6.24 -1.44 -5.98
N ASP A 50 -5.18 -1.39 -6.75
CA ASP A 50 -5.19 -1.54 -8.21
C ASP A 50 -4.32 -2.71 -8.67
N TYR A 51 -4.55 -3.13 -9.91
CA TYR A 51 -3.71 -4.11 -10.58
C TYR A 51 -2.78 -3.39 -11.57
N VAL A 52 -1.54 -3.16 -11.13
CA VAL A 52 -0.53 -2.36 -11.82
C VAL A 52 0.64 -3.26 -12.22
N ASP A 53 1.06 -3.19 -13.48
CA ASP A 53 2.20 -3.93 -14.03
C ASP A 53 2.16 -5.46 -13.74
N GLY A 54 0.95 -6.04 -13.73
CA GLY A 54 0.74 -7.47 -13.46
C GLY A 54 0.73 -7.84 -11.97
N HIS A 55 0.69 -6.87 -11.07
CA HIS A 55 0.72 -7.06 -9.63
C HIS A 55 -0.38 -6.28 -8.91
N TRP A 56 -0.84 -6.81 -7.77
CA TRP A 56 -1.71 -6.03 -6.88
C TRP A 56 -0.88 -4.99 -6.14
N ALA A 57 -1.37 -3.76 -6.12
CA ALA A 57 -0.69 -2.63 -5.51
C ALA A 57 -1.65 -1.75 -4.72
N VAL A 58 -1.21 -1.23 -3.58
CA VAL A 58 -1.95 -0.20 -2.83
C VAL A 58 -1.44 1.18 -3.22
N GLU A 59 -2.36 2.10 -3.52
CA GLU A 59 -2.07 3.49 -3.82
C GLU A 59 -1.90 4.28 -2.53
N LEU A 60 -0.72 4.85 -2.31
CA LEU A 60 -0.41 5.63 -1.12
C LEU A 60 0.07 7.03 -1.52
N PRO A 61 -0.17 8.08 -0.70
CA PRO A 61 0.30 9.44 -0.94
C PRO A 61 1.80 9.60 -0.59
N TYR A 62 2.60 8.59 -0.95
CA TYR A 62 4.03 8.49 -0.72
C TYR A 62 4.68 8.00 -2.00
N THR A 63 5.90 8.45 -2.27
CA THR A 63 6.64 8.08 -3.49
C THR A 63 8.05 7.56 -3.16
N ASP A 64 8.28 7.16 -1.92
CA ASP A 64 9.56 6.62 -1.44
C ASP A 64 9.53 5.10 -1.28
N GLU A 65 10.71 4.48 -1.20
CA GLU A 65 10.84 3.02 -1.23
C GLU A 65 10.59 2.34 0.13
N GLU A 66 10.57 3.09 1.24
CA GLU A 66 10.52 2.53 2.59
C GLU A 66 9.12 2.64 3.22
N VAL A 67 8.23 1.73 2.83
CA VAL A 67 6.89 1.59 3.42
C VAL A 67 6.69 0.19 4.02
N GLU A 68 6.20 0.15 5.25
CA GLU A 68 5.80 -1.05 5.97
C GLU A 68 4.28 -1.13 6.04
N LEU A 69 3.69 -2.17 5.45
CA LEU A 69 2.27 -2.48 5.57
C LEU A 69 2.00 -3.16 6.91
N ILE A 70 1.16 -2.54 7.74
CA ILE A 70 0.75 -3.08 9.04
C ILE A 70 -0.61 -3.78 8.91
N TYR A 71 -1.51 -3.21 8.10
CA TYR A 71 -2.88 -3.69 7.95
C TYR A 71 -3.49 -3.31 6.60
N LEU A 72 -4.31 -4.22 6.05
CA LEU A 72 -5.15 -4.00 4.87
C LEU A 72 -6.46 -4.82 5.01
N GLU A 73 -7.62 -4.21 4.77
CA GLU A 73 -8.96 -4.84 4.72
C GLU A 73 -9.81 -4.29 3.56
#